data_AF-A0A947EZY3-F1
#
_entry.id   AF-A0A947EZY3-F1
#
_cell.length_a   1.000
_cell.length_b   1.000
_cell.length_c   1.000
_cell.angle_alpha   90.00
_cell.angle_beta   90.00
_cell.angle_gamma   90.00
#
_symmetry.space_group_name_H-M   'P 1'
#
loop_
_entity.id
_entity.type
_entity.pdbx_description
1 polymer ?
#
loop_
_entity_poly.entity_id
_entity_poly.type
_entity_poly.pdbx_seq_one_letter_code
_entity_poly.pdbx_strand_id
1 'polypeptide(L)'
;MSKTPLNMLLILGLTILVFPVDSWKKGLLFIGIGIASIFAEWLGVNYGLIFGEYEYGKNFGPKIDGVPYLIGVNWAFLTFATAAIATKWLQNFWARIGFGAALMVVLDFFLEESAPRFDFWYWDQGYPPLQNFLGWFVLAFLFHMLFQGMKLKGNSLYSHHLYVSQLIFFVFFFFWKG
;
A
#
# COMPACT_ATOMS: atom_id res chain seq x y z
N MET A 1 10.43 15.45 -18.03
CA MET A 1 9.98 14.40 -18.98
C MET A 1 9.87 13.06 -18.27
N SER A 2 8.65 12.73 -17.83
CA SER A 2 7.95 11.43 -18.02
C SER A 2 8.67 10.09 -17.81
N LYS A 3 9.57 9.95 -16.83
CA LYS A 3 10.07 8.62 -16.42
C LYS A 3 9.22 7.94 -15.34
N THR A 4 8.36 8.70 -14.66
CA THR A 4 7.54 8.22 -13.53
C THR A 4 6.52 7.16 -13.93
N PRO A 5 5.74 7.31 -15.03
CA PRO A 5 4.77 6.28 -15.43
C PRO A 5 5.45 4.97 -15.81
N LEU A 6 6.58 5.04 -16.52
CA LEU A 6 7.34 3.84 -16.91
C LEU A 6 7.94 3.14 -15.69
N ASN A 7 8.49 3.88 -14.72
CA ASN A 7 8.99 3.32 -13.46
C ASN A 7 7.87 2.72 -12.60
N MET A 8 6.70 3.36 -12.54
CA MET A 8 5.55 2.82 -11.79
C MET A 8 5.00 1.57 -12.48
N LEU A 9 4.90 1.55 -13.81
CA LEU A 9 4.54 0.34 -14.58
C LEU A 9 5.60 -0.76 -14.47
N LEU A 10 6.88 -0.41 -14.34
CA LEU A 10 7.97 -1.35 -14.08
C LEU A 10 7.88 -1.90 -12.66
N ILE A 11 7.63 -1.07 -11.66
CA ILE A 11 7.47 -1.51 -10.26
C ILE A 11 6.22 -2.37 -10.13
N LEU A 12 5.10 -1.96 -10.73
CA LEU A 12 3.85 -2.73 -10.79
C LEU A 12 4.05 -4.05 -11.55
N GLY A 13 4.73 -4.02 -12.70
CA GLY A 13 5.05 -5.17 -13.52
C GLY A 13 5.99 -6.15 -12.79
N LEU A 14 7.06 -5.67 -12.19
CA LEU A 14 7.96 -6.45 -11.34
C LEU A 14 7.23 -7.00 -10.12
N THR A 15 6.30 -6.23 -9.54
CA THR A 15 5.47 -6.65 -8.42
C THR A 15 4.53 -7.81 -8.80
N ILE A 16 3.85 -7.72 -9.95
CA ILE A 16 3.00 -8.78 -10.50
C ILE A 16 3.82 -10.00 -10.89
N LEU A 17 5.02 -9.81 -11.45
CA LEU A 17 5.93 -10.88 -11.85
C LEU A 17 6.59 -11.60 -10.66
N VAL A 18 6.84 -10.88 -9.56
CA VAL A 18 7.53 -11.42 -8.37
C VAL A 18 6.54 -12.03 -7.37
N PHE A 19 5.28 -11.59 -7.33
CA PHE A 19 4.26 -12.22 -6.53
C PHE A 19 3.36 -13.12 -7.39
N PRO A 20 3.69 -14.43 -7.53
CA PRO A 20 2.86 -15.32 -8.31
C PRO A 20 1.50 -15.45 -7.60
N VAL A 21 0.47 -14.88 -8.22
CA VAL A 21 -0.93 -15.20 -7.97
C VAL A 21 -1.16 -16.59 -8.54
N ASP A 22 -0.59 -17.58 -7.86
CA ASP A 22 -0.53 -18.99 -8.26
C ASP A 22 -1.84 -19.74 -8.00
N SER A 23 -2.83 -19.08 -7.42
CA SER A 23 -4.11 -19.68 -7.05
C SER A 23 -5.26 -18.71 -7.18
N TRP A 24 -6.42 -19.26 -7.57
CA TRP A 24 -7.68 -18.52 -7.69
C TRP A 24 -8.04 -17.76 -6.40
N LYS A 25 -7.79 -18.37 -5.22
CA LYS A 25 -8.03 -17.73 -3.93
C LYS A 25 -7.19 -16.47 -3.73
N LYS A 26 -5.90 -16.51 -4.10
CA LYS A 26 -5.04 -15.31 -4.05
C LYS A 26 -5.52 -14.26 -5.03
N GLY A 27 -5.91 -14.65 -6.24
CA GLY A 27 -6.39 -13.72 -7.26
C GLY A 27 -7.67 -13.00 -6.84
N LEU A 28 -8.64 -13.75 -6.32
CA LEU A 28 -9.88 -13.18 -5.78
C LEU A 28 -9.62 -12.22 -4.62
N LEU A 29 -8.75 -12.60 -3.66
CA LEU A 29 -8.44 -11.71 -2.54
C LEU A 29 -7.68 -10.47 -3.01
N PHE A 30 -6.74 -10.61 -3.94
CA PHE A 30 -5.98 -9.49 -4.48
C PHE A 30 -6.90 -8.47 -5.17
N ILE A 31 -7.79 -8.95 -6.04
CA ILE A 31 -8.79 -8.10 -6.71
C ILE A 31 -9.75 -7.50 -5.68
N GLY A 32 -10.21 -8.30 -4.71
CA GLY A 32 -11.11 -7.85 -3.65
C GLY A 32 -10.52 -6.72 -2.81
N ILE A 33 -9.25 -6.83 -2.40
CA ILE A 33 -8.53 -5.77 -1.69
C ILE A 33 -8.36 -4.56 -2.59
N GLY A 34 -7.98 -4.75 -3.87
CA GLY A 34 -7.80 -3.64 -4.81
C GLY A 34 -9.09 -2.83 -5.02
N ILE A 35 -10.24 -3.50 -5.17
CA ILE A 35 -11.54 -2.84 -5.30
C ILE A 35 -11.93 -2.15 -3.98
N ALA A 36 -11.81 -2.85 -2.85
CA ALA A 36 -12.19 -2.29 -1.54
C ALA A 36 -11.34 -1.07 -1.16
N SER A 37 -10.04 -1.10 -1.46
CA SER A 37 -9.15 0.05 -1.24
C SER A 37 -9.45 1.20 -2.18
N ILE A 38 -9.65 0.98 -3.49
CA ILE A 38 -10.07 2.05 -4.40
C ILE A 38 -11.39 2.69 -3.92
N PHE A 39 -12.33 1.90 -3.43
CA PHE A 39 -13.57 2.43 -2.86
C PHE A 39 -13.34 3.26 -1.60
N ALA A 40 -12.47 2.81 -0.69
CA ALA A 40 -12.09 3.58 0.49
C ALA A 40 -11.38 4.90 0.13
N GLU A 41 -10.47 4.87 -0.84
CA GLU A 41 -9.77 6.03 -1.39
C GLU A 41 -10.74 7.00 -2.07
N TRP A 42 -11.74 6.48 -2.79
CA TRP A 42 -12.79 7.29 -3.40
C TRP A 42 -13.63 8.02 -2.34
N LEU A 43 -13.93 7.37 -1.23
CA LEU A 43 -14.56 8.01 -0.08
C LEU A 43 -13.67 9.09 0.56
N GLY A 44 -12.35 8.86 0.59
CA GLY A 44 -11.38 9.83 1.07
C GLY A 44 -11.29 11.07 0.19
N VAL A 45 -11.04 10.89 -1.10
CA VAL A 45 -10.85 11.99 -2.05
C VAL A 45 -12.12 12.83 -2.22
N ASN A 46 -13.29 12.21 -2.29
CA ASN A 46 -14.53 12.94 -2.59
C ASN A 46 -15.28 13.47 -1.37
N TYR A 47 -15.07 12.87 -0.19
CA TYR A 47 -15.83 13.21 1.02
C TYR A 47 -14.95 13.49 2.26
N GLY A 48 -13.62 13.42 2.14
CA GLY A 48 -12.69 13.56 3.27
C GLY A 48 -12.76 12.43 4.29
N LEU A 49 -13.42 11.31 3.96
CA LEU A 49 -13.65 10.21 4.89
C LEU A 49 -12.42 9.30 5.00
N ILE A 50 -12.32 8.56 6.11
CA ILE A 50 -11.27 7.55 6.37
C ILE A 50 -9.86 8.13 6.58
N PHE A 51 -9.35 8.93 5.63
CA PHE A 51 -7.96 9.39 5.61
C PHE A 51 -7.81 10.89 5.91
N GLY A 52 -8.83 11.70 5.63
CA GLY A 52 -8.79 13.16 5.72
C GLY A 52 -8.86 13.81 4.33
N GLU A 53 -8.54 15.10 4.25
CA GLU A 53 -8.63 15.88 3.00
C GLU A 53 -7.29 15.90 2.24
N TYR A 54 -7.29 15.32 1.04
CA TYR A 54 -6.13 15.23 0.15
C TYR A 54 -6.58 15.08 -1.30
N GLU A 55 -5.67 15.39 -2.23
CA GLU A 55 -5.87 15.20 -3.66
C GLU A 55 -4.69 14.48 -4.30
N TYR A 56 -4.97 13.57 -5.25
CA TYR A 56 -3.92 12.92 -6.01
C TYR A 56 -3.29 13.87 -7.04
N GLY A 57 -1.98 13.78 -7.21
CA GLY A 57 -1.19 14.44 -8.25
C GLY A 57 -1.29 13.74 -9.62
N LYS A 58 -0.54 14.18 -10.63
CA LYS A 58 -0.66 13.65 -12.00
C LYS A 58 0.20 12.40 -12.25
N ASN A 59 1.22 12.17 -11.44
CA ASN A 59 2.23 11.16 -11.70
C ASN A 59 1.91 9.76 -11.16
N PHE A 60 0.84 9.59 -10.37
CA PHE A 60 0.43 8.27 -9.83
C PHE A 60 -0.39 7.40 -10.81
N GLY A 61 -0.47 7.83 -12.07
CA GLY A 61 -1.15 7.12 -13.15
C GLY A 61 -2.57 7.61 -13.44
N PRO A 62 -3.28 6.94 -14.38
CA PRO A 62 -4.65 7.30 -14.74
C PRO A 62 -5.62 7.17 -13.56
N LYS A 63 -6.62 8.05 -13.52
CA LYS A 63 -7.57 8.16 -12.42
C LYS A 63 -9.01 7.89 -12.87
N ILE A 64 -9.81 7.36 -11.96
CA ILE A 64 -11.28 7.46 -11.99
C ILE A 64 -11.67 8.40 -10.88
N ASP A 65 -12.37 9.48 -11.23
CA ASP A 65 -13.00 10.37 -10.24
C ASP A 65 -12.03 10.82 -9.12
N GLY A 66 -10.83 11.24 -9.54
CA GLY A 66 -9.76 11.67 -8.64
C GLY A 66 -8.86 10.55 -8.09
N VAL A 67 -9.28 9.28 -8.16
CA VAL A 67 -8.55 8.14 -7.57
C VAL A 67 -7.76 7.35 -8.61
N PRO A 68 -6.44 7.17 -8.46
CA PRO A 68 -5.63 6.38 -9.39
C PRO A 68 -5.91 4.88 -9.28
N TYR A 69 -5.97 4.15 -10.41
CA TYR A 69 -6.14 2.69 -10.39
C TYR A 69 -5.01 1.96 -9.65
N LEU A 70 -3.80 2.51 -9.71
CA LEU A 70 -2.60 1.90 -9.15
C LEU A 70 -2.63 1.83 -7.62
N ILE A 71 -3.40 2.68 -6.95
CA ILE A 71 -3.47 2.66 -5.49
C ILE A 71 -4.03 1.34 -4.97
N GLY A 72 -5.05 0.79 -5.62
CA GLY A 72 -5.64 -0.48 -5.21
C GLY A 72 -4.68 -1.66 -5.38
N VAL A 73 -3.87 -1.62 -6.44
CA VAL A 73 -2.84 -2.63 -6.67
C VAL A 73 -1.73 -2.53 -5.60
N ASN A 74 -1.34 -1.32 -5.22
CA ASN A 74 -0.37 -1.10 -4.15
C ASN A 74 -0.89 -1.61 -2.80
N TRP A 75 -2.14 -1.31 -2.46
CA TRP A 75 -2.81 -1.82 -1.25
C TRP A 75 -2.80 -3.36 -1.19
N ALA A 76 -3.21 -4.01 -2.28
CA ALA A 76 -3.24 -5.47 -2.36
C ALA A 76 -1.83 -6.05 -2.26
N PHE A 77 -0.87 -5.49 -2.99
CA PHE A 77 0.51 -5.95 -2.96
C PHE A 77 1.13 -5.84 -1.56
N LEU A 78 1.04 -4.65 -0.94
CA LEU A 78 1.62 -4.41 0.37
C LEU A 78 1.01 -5.35 1.41
N THR A 79 -0.32 -5.53 1.40
CA THR A 79 -0.99 -6.48 2.28
C THR A 79 -0.40 -7.88 2.15
N PHE A 80 -0.25 -8.39 0.93
CA PHE A 80 0.30 -9.72 0.70
C PHE A 80 1.76 -9.83 1.14
N ALA A 81 2.58 -8.80 0.89
CA ALA A 81 3.97 -8.77 1.29
C ALA A 81 4.13 -8.73 2.81
N THR A 82 3.48 -7.80 3.50
CA THR A 82 3.56 -7.65 4.96
C THR A 82 2.90 -8.82 5.68
N ALA A 83 1.84 -9.41 5.13
CA ALA A 83 1.26 -10.64 5.67
C ALA A 83 2.20 -11.84 5.55
N ALA A 84 2.91 -12.00 4.41
CA ALA A 84 3.90 -13.07 4.24
C ALA A 84 5.13 -12.89 5.14
N ILE A 85 5.53 -11.64 5.39
CA ILE A 85 6.53 -11.30 6.41
C ILE A 85 6.02 -11.70 7.79
N ALA A 86 4.84 -11.23 8.20
CA ALA A 86 4.26 -11.51 9.51
C ALA A 86 4.10 -13.00 9.79
N THR A 87 3.66 -13.78 8.79
CA THR A 87 3.50 -15.24 8.91
C THR A 87 4.82 -15.97 9.17
N LYS A 88 5.95 -15.46 8.66
CA LYS A 88 7.27 -16.05 8.91
C LYS A 88 7.77 -15.78 10.34
N TRP A 89 7.48 -14.62 10.89
CA TRP A 89 8.05 -14.17 12.17
C TRP A 89 7.18 -14.52 13.38
N LEU A 90 5.86 -14.59 13.17
CA LEU A 90 4.90 -14.75 14.25
C LEU A 90 4.09 -16.03 14.06
N GLN A 91 3.72 -16.68 15.16
CA GLN A 91 2.88 -17.88 15.15
C GLN A 91 1.41 -17.57 15.42
N ASN A 92 1.14 -16.60 16.30
CA ASN A 92 -0.21 -16.22 16.70
C ASN A 92 -0.95 -15.47 15.59
N PHE A 93 -2.20 -15.87 15.32
CA PHE A 93 -3.05 -15.30 14.28
C PHE A 93 -3.24 -13.79 14.42
N TRP A 94 -3.64 -13.32 15.60
CA TRP A 94 -3.88 -11.89 15.86
C TRP A 94 -2.59 -11.08 15.83
N ALA A 95 -1.49 -11.65 16.32
CA ALA A 95 -0.18 -11.02 16.24
C ALA A 95 0.27 -10.82 14.78
N ARG A 96 0.03 -11.80 13.90
CA ARG A 96 0.32 -11.66 12.45
C ARG A 96 -0.46 -10.52 11.80
N ILE A 97 -1.75 -10.39 12.15
CA ILE A 97 -2.61 -9.34 11.61
C ILE A 97 -2.11 -7.97 12.07
N GLY A 98 -1.94 -7.78 13.38
CA GLY A 98 -1.48 -6.51 13.94
C GLY A 98 -0.10 -6.10 13.44
N PHE A 99 0.84 -7.05 13.38
CA PHE A 99 2.20 -6.79 12.90
C PHE A 99 2.23 -6.45 11.41
N GLY A 100 1.51 -7.20 10.57
CA GLY A 100 1.44 -6.91 9.15
C GLY A 100 0.80 -5.54 8.85
N ALA A 101 -0.27 -5.19 9.57
CA ALA A 101 -0.90 -3.87 9.47
C ALA A 101 0.05 -2.74 9.93
N ALA A 102 0.76 -2.95 11.04
CA ALA A 102 1.75 -1.99 11.53
C ALA A 102 2.89 -1.76 10.51
N LEU A 103 3.37 -2.81 9.84
CA LEU A 103 4.38 -2.67 8.78
C LEU A 103 3.88 -1.79 7.62
N MET A 104 2.61 -1.90 7.24
CA MET A 104 2.04 -1.02 6.21
C MET A 104 2.05 0.44 6.66
N VAL A 105 1.62 0.73 7.89
CA VAL A 105 1.62 2.10 8.44
C VAL A 105 3.04 2.66 8.59
N VAL A 106 4.02 1.84 8.97
CA VAL A 106 5.43 2.27 9.03
C VAL A 106 5.92 2.69 7.64
N LEU A 107 5.59 1.92 6.60
CA LEU A 107 5.98 2.28 5.24
C LEU A 107 5.26 3.55 4.78
N ASP A 108 3.95 3.62 5.03
CA ASP A 108 3.10 4.76 4.72
C ASP A 108 3.66 6.07 5.31
N PHE A 109 4.02 6.07 6.60
CA PHE A 109 4.64 7.22 7.27
C PHE A 109 5.83 7.82 6.50
N PHE A 110 6.76 6.99 6.00
CA PHE A 110 7.90 7.49 5.23
C PHE A 110 7.51 7.88 3.80
N LEU A 111 6.50 7.22 3.24
CA LEU A 111 6.00 7.47 1.90
C LEU A 111 5.30 8.84 1.84
N GLU A 112 4.50 9.19 2.85
CA GLU A 112 3.75 10.45 2.92
C GLU A 112 4.62 11.69 2.73
N GLU A 113 5.81 11.73 3.33
CA GLU A 113 6.77 12.83 3.17
C GLU A 113 7.36 12.94 1.75
N SER A 114 7.36 11.82 1.02
CA SER A 114 7.88 11.72 -0.33
C SER A 114 6.79 11.94 -1.38
N ALA A 115 5.52 11.73 -1.04
CA ALA A 115 4.40 11.76 -1.98
C ALA A 115 4.26 13.10 -2.74
N PRO A 116 4.34 14.28 -2.08
CA PRO A 116 4.28 15.56 -2.79
C PRO A 116 5.45 15.77 -3.77
N ARG A 117 6.63 15.23 -3.44
CA ARG A 117 7.86 15.38 -4.24
C ARG A 117 7.79 14.63 -5.57
N PHE A 118 7.11 13.50 -5.55
CA PHE A 118 6.89 12.69 -6.74
C PHE A 118 5.58 13.02 -7.47
N ASP A 119 4.82 14.02 -7.00
CA ASP A 119 3.49 14.40 -7.51
C ASP A 119 2.52 13.20 -7.46
N PHE A 120 2.53 12.51 -6.31
CA PHE A 120 1.64 11.39 -6.02
C PHE A 120 0.33 11.87 -5.41
N TRP A 121 0.39 12.60 -4.29
CA TRP A 121 -0.75 13.29 -3.68
C TRP A 121 -0.28 14.45 -2.78
N TYR A 122 -1.23 15.29 -2.43
CA TYR A 122 -1.05 16.50 -1.63
C TYR A 122 -2.13 16.57 -0.56
N TRP A 123 -1.73 16.86 0.68
CA TRP A 123 -2.65 17.10 1.79
C TRP A 123 -3.06 18.56 1.82
N ASP A 124 -4.33 18.84 2.12
CA ASP A 124 -4.84 20.22 2.21
C ASP A 124 -4.06 21.05 3.25
N GLN A 125 -3.80 20.44 4.41
CA GLN A 125 -3.03 21.07 5.50
C GLN A 125 -1.50 20.99 5.29
N GLY A 126 -1.03 20.43 4.16
CA GLY A 126 0.37 20.25 3.82
C GLY A 126 1.07 19.05 4.49
N TYR A 127 0.39 18.34 5.40
CA TYR A 127 0.89 17.14 6.07
C TYR A 127 -0.25 16.12 6.31
N PRO A 128 0.06 14.81 6.38
CA PRO A 128 -0.95 13.78 6.65
C PRO A 128 -1.52 13.93 8.07
N PRO A 129 -2.86 13.95 8.25
CA PRO A 129 -3.46 13.95 9.57
C PRO A 129 -3.29 12.58 10.24
N LEU A 130 -3.39 12.53 11.57
CA LEU A 130 -3.38 11.25 12.32
C LEU A 130 -4.47 10.29 11.83
N GLN A 131 -5.59 10.84 11.35
CA GLN A 131 -6.68 10.10 10.73
C GLN A 131 -6.20 9.19 9.58
N ASN A 132 -5.24 9.65 8.77
CA ASN A 132 -4.68 8.84 7.68
C ASN A 132 -4.06 7.55 8.20
N PHE A 133 -3.15 7.65 9.16
CA PHE A 133 -2.45 6.49 9.72
C PHE A 133 -3.39 5.52 10.43
N LEU A 134 -4.43 6.04 11.10
CA LEU A 134 -5.49 5.22 11.70
C LEU A 134 -6.33 4.51 10.64
N GLY A 135 -6.76 5.22 9.59
CA GLY A 135 -7.48 4.66 8.46
C GLY A 135 -6.67 3.56 7.76
N TRP A 136 -5.38 3.82 7.53
CA TRP A 136 -4.45 2.85 6.97
C TRP A 136 -4.34 1.60 7.84
N PHE A 137 -4.16 1.79 9.15
CA PHE A 137 -4.06 0.67 10.09
C PHE A 137 -5.33 -0.18 10.09
N VAL A 138 -6.52 0.44 10.16
CA VAL A 138 -7.80 -0.28 10.22
C VAL A 138 -8.05 -1.08 8.94
N LEU A 139 -7.87 -0.46 7.77
CA LEU A 139 -8.03 -1.16 6.49
C LEU A 139 -7.00 -2.28 6.33
N ALA A 140 -5.73 -2.01 6.62
CA ALA A 140 -4.69 -3.03 6.57
C ALA A 140 -5.00 -4.18 7.53
N PHE A 141 -5.50 -3.91 8.74
CA PHE A 141 -5.90 -4.93 9.71
C PHE A 141 -7.00 -5.84 9.15
N LEU A 142 -8.04 -5.27 8.52
CA LEU A 142 -9.11 -6.04 7.88
C LEU A 142 -8.58 -6.90 6.72
N PHE A 143 -7.73 -6.35 5.86
CA PHE A 143 -7.17 -7.09 4.73
C PHE A 143 -6.24 -8.22 5.20
N HIS A 144 -5.43 -7.97 6.23
CA HIS A 144 -4.61 -9.01 6.87
C HIS A 144 -5.46 -10.09 7.54
N MET A 145 -6.59 -9.73 8.16
CA MET A 145 -7.53 -10.70 8.72
C MET A 145 -8.05 -11.66 7.65
N LEU A 146 -8.43 -11.13 6.47
CA LEU A 146 -8.86 -11.95 5.34
C LEU A 146 -7.73 -12.85 4.83
N PHE A 147 -6.54 -12.29 4.61
CA PHE A 147 -5.38 -13.05 4.12
C PHE A 147 -5.02 -14.22 5.06
N GLN A 148 -4.90 -13.93 6.36
CA GLN A 148 -4.53 -14.92 7.36
C GLN A 148 -5.65 -15.94 7.57
N GLY A 149 -6.91 -15.50 7.54
CA GLY A 149 -8.09 -16.36 7.67
C GLY A 149 -8.24 -17.35 6.50
N MET A 150 -7.87 -16.92 5.29
CA MET A 150 -7.79 -17.77 4.11
C MET A 150 -6.56 -18.69 4.11
N LYS A 151 -5.68 -18.59 5.11
CA LYS A 151 -4.45 -19.38 5.28
C LYS A 151 -3.54 -19.33 4.05
N LEU A 152 -3.49 -18.18 3.41
CA LEU A 152 -2.67 -17.99 2.21
C LEU A 152 -1.18 -18.02 2.56
N LYS A 153 -0.39 -18.58 1.65
CA LYS A 153 1.08 -18.62 1.75
C LYS A 153 1.70 -17.69 0.72
N GLY A 154 2.63 -16.86 1.15
CA GLY A 154 3.45 -16.02 0.28
C GLY A 154 4.93 -16.38 0.42
N ASN A 155 5.75 -16.01 -0.57
CA ASN A 155 7.19 -16.16 -0.46
C ASN A 155 7.75 -15.03 0.40
N SER A 156 8.00 -15.36 1.66
CA SER A 156 8.49 -14.40 2.64
C SER A 156 9.82 -13.75 2.24
N LEU A 157 10.74 -14.47 1.57
CA LEU A 157 12.04 -13.90 1.19
C LEU A 157 11.87 -12.74 0.20
N TYR A 158 11.09 -12.95 -0.87
CA TYR A 158 10.79 -11.89 -1.83
C TYR A 158 10.03 -10.73 -1.18
N SER A 159 9.03 -11.04 -0.35
CA SER A 159 8.29 -10.01 0.38
C SER A 159 9.18 -9.14 1.27
N HIS A 160 10.15 -9.75 1.97
CA HIS A 160 11.13 -9.00 2.76
C HIS A 160 11.99 -8.08 1.90
N HIS A 161 12.57 -8.59 0.82
CA HIS A 161 13.44 -7.78 -0.03
C HIS A 161 12.70 -6.59 -0.64
N LEU A 162 11.46 -6.80 -1.10
CA LEU A 162 10.64 -5.73 -1.67
C LEU A 162 10.26 -4.69 -0.62
N TYR A 163 9.73 -5.13 0.53
CA TYR A 163 9.35 -4.22 1.61
C TYR A 163 10.54 -3.39 2.10
N VAL A 164 11.68 -4.03 2.37
CA VAL A 164 12.90 -3.35 2.84
C VAL A 164 13.44 -2.40 1.76
N SER A 165 13.40 -2.77 0.48
CA SER A 165 13.84 -1.89 -0.60
C SER A 165 12.99 -0.63 -0.70
N GLN A 166 11.66 -0.76 -0.60
CA GLN A 166 10.75 0.40 -0.58
C GLN A 166 10.96 1.25 0.68
N LEU A 167 11.11 0.61 1.84
CA LEU A 167 11.35 1.31 3.09
C LEU A 167 12.66 2.11 3.03
N ILE A 168 13.76 1.50 2.59
CA ILE A 168 15.04 2.19 2.42
C ILE A 168 14.91 3.35 1.43
N PHE A 169 14.20 3.15 0.32
CA PHE A 169 13.96 4.21 -0.67
C PHE A 169 13.24 5.41 -0.04
N PHE A 170 12.11 5.20 0.63
CA PHE A 170 11.34 6.30 1.22
C PHE A 170 12.03 6.91 2.45
N VAL A 171 12.73 6.11 3.26
CA VAL A 171 13.56 6.62 4.36
C VAL A 171 14.70 7.50 3.84
N PHE A 172 15.33 7.13 2.72
CA PHE A 172 16.34 7.97 2.09
C PHE A 172 15.78 9.34 1.70
N PHE A 173 14.62 9.36 1.02
CA PHE A 173 13.95 10.62 0.65
C PHE A 173 13.40 11.39 1.85
N PHE A 174 13.03 10.72 2.94
CA PHE A 174 12.63 11.38 4.18
C PHE A 174 13.74 12.29 4.72
N PHE A 175 14.99 11.80 4.75
CA PHE A 175 16.14 12.60 5.23
C PHE A 175 16.75 13.52 4.16
N TRP A 176 16.75 13.11 2.90
CA TRP A 176 17.30 13.91 1.80
C TRP A 176 16.27 14.95 1.34
N LYS A 177 16.46 16.23 1.64
CA LYS A 177 15.54 17.34 1.24
C LYS A 177 15.95 18.10 -0.01
N GLY A 178 16.98 17.63 -0.73
CA GLY A 178 17.50 18.27 -1.95
C GLY A 178 16.62 18.07 -3.17
#